data_AF-A0A133P7U0-F1
#
_entry.id   AF-A0A133P7U0-F1
#
_cell.length_a   1.000
_cell.length_b   1.000
_cell.length_c   1.000
_cell.angle_alpha   90.00
_cell.angle_beta   90.00
_cell.angle_gamma   90.00
#
_symmetry.space_group_name_H-M   'P 1'
#
loop_
_entity.id
_entity.type
_entity.pdbx_description
1 polymer ?
#
loop_
_entity_poly.entity_id
_entity_poly.type
_entity_poly.pdbx_seq_one_letter_code
_entity_poly.pdbx_strand_id
1 'polypeptide(L)'
;MDIETKIKDFIKYAKEVCLQNLFLADNIKVDLKNQDNLFEAERIEKEVISKYENIYLLLEEETLLNIYKKDKKIFEKIKETIEKMAKDSNLKEEYIKVQIEKREELKGNSGAEVVEKFFKYKIKELKKIKGDLLQKLNKLLDKEEKLNLDLSNAIQEVEQLEITEKLQPVRAEFRKLSIQLDKYQKELEETENKLSKKWYYEIYGTTDKEILLKAYNSQ
;
A
#
# COMPACT_ATOMS: atom_id res chain seq x y z
N MET A 1 -10.12 37.33 1.99
CA MET A 1 -10.04 35.89 1.70
C MET A 1 -11.38 35.27 2.05
N ASP A 2 -12.05 34.66 1.07
CA ASP A 2 -13.34 33.99 1.26
C ASP A 2 -13.19 32.70 2.10
N ILE A 3 -14.32 32.17 2.57
CA ILE A 3 -14.35 31.00 3.48
C ILE A 3 -13.82 29.73 2.79
N GLU A 4 -14.09 29.58 1.49
CA GLU A 4 -13.67 28.41 0.75
C GLU A 4 -12.14 28.38 0.61
N THR A 5 -11.52 29.51 0.28
CA THR A 5 -10.06 29.67 0.26
C THR A 5 -9.43 29.36 1.62
N LYS A 6 -10.02 29.85 2.73
CA LYS A 6 -9.55 29.52 4.09
C LYS A 6 -9.58 28.02 4.40
N ILE A 7 -10.60 27.32 3.93
CA ILE A 7 -10.72 25.86 4.13
C ILE A 7 -9.67 25.13 3.29
N LYS A 8 -9.43 25.56 2.04
CA LYS A 8 -8.38 24.97 1.19
C LYS A 8 -6.99 25.16 1.80
N ASP A 9 -6.68 26.34 2.33
CA ASP A 9 -5.41 26.59 3.02
C ASP A 9 -5.26 25.72 4.25
N PHE A 10 -6.33 25.57 5.04
CA PHE A 10 -6.34 24.64 6.17
C PHE A 10 -6.12 23.18 5.72
N ILE A 11 -6.76 22.73 4.64
CA ILE A 11 -6.58 21.38 4.11
C ILE A 11 -5.12 21.15 3.71
N LYS A 12 -4.49 22.11 3.02
CA LYS A 12 -3.07 22.02 2.66
C LYS A 12 -2.19 21.86 3.90
N TYR A 13 -2.40 22.71 4.90
CA TYR A 13 -1.70 22.64 6.18
C TYR A 13 -1.91 21.30 6.89
N ALA A 14 -3.16 20.88 7.03
CA ALA A 14 -3.53 19.65 7.72
C ALA A 14 -2.95 18.41 7.03
N LYS A 15 -2.99 18.36 5.69
CA LYS A 15 -2.38 17.26 4.92
C LYS A 15 -0.89 17.19 5.18
N GLU A 16 -0.20 18.33 5.15
CA GLU A 16 1.24 18.33 5.40
C GLU A 16 1.57 17.88 6.84
N VAL A 17 0.82 18.31 7.85
CA VAL A 17 0.97 17.81 9.22
C VAL A 17 0.80 16.28 9.28
N CYS A 18 -0.22 15.73 8.63
CA CYS A 18 -0.44 14.28 8.57
C CYS A 18 0.72 13.56 7.86
N LEU A 19 1.17 14.05 6.70
CA LEU A 19 2.25 13.44 5.93
C LEU A 19 3.57 13.44 6.70
N GLN A 20 3.91 14.53 7.39
CA GLN A 20 5.12 14.59 8.22
C GLN A 20 5.05 13.59 9.39
N ASN A 21 3.90 13.47 10.04
CA ASN A 21 3.69 12.47 11.09
C ASN A 21 3.77 11.02 10.58
N LEU A 22 3.15 10.76 9.42
CA LEU A 22 3.19 9.46 8.76
C LEU A 22 4.61 9.08 8.35
N PHE A 23 5.38 10.02 7.80
CA PHE A 23 6.77 9.81 7.43
C PHE A 23 7.64 9.43 8.65
N LEU A 24 7.50 10.17 9.76
CA LEU A 24 8.23 9.85 10.99
C LEU A 24 7.85 8.47 11.54
N ALA A 25 6.55 8.16 11.61
CA ALA A 25 6.07 6.87 12.12
C ALA A 25 6.49 5.69 11.21
N ASP A 26 6.46 5.87 9.89
CA ASP A 26 6.87 4.85 8.93
C ASP A 26 8.38 4.57 9.01
N ASN A 27 9.21 5.60 9.15
CA ASN A 27 10.65 5.44 9.37
C ASN A 27 10.94 4.67 10.68
N ILE A 28 10.28 5.03 11.79
CA ILE A 28 10.42 4.31 13.06
C ILE A 28 10.03 2.84 12.89
N LYS A 29 8.93 2.56 12.20
CA LYS A 29 8.51 1.18 11.91
C LYS A 29 9.54 0.43 11.07
N VAL A 30 10.13 1.05 10.05
CA VAL A 30 11.19 0.45 9.22
C VAL A 30 12.42 0.14 10.07
N ASP A 31 12.85 1.07 10.92
CA ASP A 31 13.98 0.88 11.81
C ASP A 31 13.75 -0.27 12.80
N LEU A 32 12.54 -0.37 13.39
CA LEU A 32 12.17 -1.48 14.27
C LEU A 32 12.20 -2.83 13.55
N LYS A 33 11.75 -2.89 12.29
CA LYS A 33 11.85 -4.12 11.48
C LYS A 33 13.30 -4.50 11.20
N ASN A 34 14.16 -3.51 10.93
CA ASN A 34 15.60 -3.75 10.72
C ASN A 34 16.30 -4.25 11.99
N GLN A 35 15.72 -3.99 13.16
CA GLN A 35 16.17 -4.50 14.47
C GLN A 35 15.49 -5.82 14.87
N ASP A 36 14.78 -6.48 13.95
CA ASP A 36 13.95 -7.68 14.20
C ASP A 36 12.87 -7.50 15.29
N ASN A 37 12.53 -6.26 15.65
CA ASN A 37 11.48 -5.95 16.62
C ASN A 37 10.10 -5.88 15.94
N LEU A 38 9.64 -7.04 15.45
CA LEU A 38 8.40 -7.15 14.67
C LEU A 38 7.15 -6.77 15.47
N PHE A 39 7.12 -7.07 16.78
CA PHE A 39 5.98 -6.76 17.65
C PHE A 39 5.76 -5.25 17.78
N GLU A 40 6.82 -4.50 18.07
CA GLU A 40 6.71 -3.04 18.18
C GLU A 40 6.42 -2.39 16.82
N ALA A 41 7.01 -2.91 15.73
CA ALA A 41 6.70 -2.44 14.39
C ALA A 41 5.21 -2.62 14.04
N GLU A 42 4.61 -3.75 14.43
CA GLU A 42 3.18 -4.00 14.24
C GLU A 42 2.31 -3.10 15.12
N ARG A 43 2.75 -2.83 16.36
CA ARG A 43 2.08 -1.90 17.25
C ARG A 43 2.05 -0.48 16.68
N ILE A 44 3.18 0.01 16.14
CA ILE A 44 3.25 1.32 15.47
C ILE A 44 2.30 1.39 14.27
N GLU A 45 2.26 0.35 13.44
CA GLU A 45 1.34 0.27 12.29
C GLU A 45 -0.13 0.39 12.74
N LYS A 46 -0.53 -0.41 13.73
CA LYS A 46 -1.92 -0.51 14.18
C LYS A 46 -2.38 0.68 15.01
N GLU A 47 -1.53 1.19 15.91
CA GLU A 47 -1.94 2.17 16.93
C GLU A 47 -1.61 3.61 16.55
N VAL A 48 -0.60 3.83 15.69
CA VAL A 48 -0.09 5.16 15.35
C VAL A 48 -0.38 5.48 13.89
N ILE A 49 0.18 4.71 12.95
CA ILE A 49 0.04 4.95 11.50
C ILE A 49 -1.44 4.92 11.10
N SER A 50 -2.19 3.90 11.54
CA SER A 50 -3.63 3.80 11.28
C SER A 50 -4.41 5.05 11.71
N LYS A 51 -4.08 5.67 12.85
CA LYS A 51 -4.77 6.89 13.31
C LYS A 51 -4.47 8.08 12.40
N TYR A 52 -3.20 8.29 12.05
CA TYR A 52 -2.81 9.38 11.16
C TYR A 52 -3.33 9.19 9.74
N GLU A 53 -3.34 7.95 9.24
CA GLU A 53 -3.91 7.59 7.95
C GLU A 53 -5.40 7.91 7.89
N ASN A 54 -6.18 7.50 8.90
CA ASN A 54 -7.62 7.79 8.95
C ASN A 54 -7.88 9.31 8.92
N ILE A 55 -7.09 10.10 9.64
CA ILE A 55 -7.21 11.56 9.61
C ILE A 55 -6.84 12.10 8.22
N TYR A 56 -5.73 11.66 7.64
CA TYR A 56 -5.30 12.06 6.30
C TYR A 56 -6.39 11.80 5.24
N LEU A 57 -7.02 10.62 5.27
CA LEU A 57 -8.08 10.24 4.33
C LEU A 57 -9.34 11.11 4.49
N LEU A 58 -9.60 11.66 5.68
CA LEU A 58 -10.71 12.60 5.91
C LEU A 58 -10.44 14.00 5.34
N LEU A 59 -9.18 14.36 5.05
CA LEU A 59 -8.79 15.68 4.54
C LEU A 59 -9.01 15.84 3.03
N GLU A 60 -9.81 14.98 2.42
CA GLU A 60 -10.27 15.13 1.04
C GLU A 60 -11.12 16.42 0.90
N GLU A 61 -10.89 17.18 -0.17
CA GLU A 61 -11.35 18.57 -0.26
C GLU A 61 -12.87 18.67 -0.29
N GLU A 62 -13.53 17.83 -1.12
CA GLU A 62 -14.98 17.79 -1.20
C GLU A 62 -15.59 17.35 0.13
N THR A 63 -14.98 16.35 0.78
CA THR A 63 -15.38 15.86 2.10
C THR A 63 -15.36 16.97 3.16
N LEU A 64 -14.24 17.68 3.33
CA LEU A 64 -14.16 18.72 4.36
C LEU A 64 -15.05 19.94 4.06
N LEU A 65 -15.18 20.34 2.79
CA LEU A 65 -16.11 21.41 2.41
C LEU A 65 -17.56 21.05 2.74
N ASN A 66 -17.95 19.79 2.51
CA ASN A 66 -19.27 19.29 2.85
C ASN A 66 -19.50 19.23 4.36
N ILE A 67 -18.48 18.78 5.13
CA ILE A 67 -18.54 18.77 6.60
C ILE A 67 -18.72 20.20 7.13
N TYR A 68 -17.92 21.16 6.67
CA TYR A 68 -18.02 22.55 7.11
C TYR A 68 -19.41 23.16 6.87
N LYS A 69 -20.02 22.86 5.70
CA LYS A 69 -21.36 23.34 5.34
C LYS A 69 -22.46 22.72 6.20
N LYS A 70 -22.33 21.43 6.56
CA LYS A 70 -23.36 20.69 7.32
C LYS A 70 -23.22 20.86 8.83
N ASP A 71 -22.00 20.76 9.36
CA ASP A 71 -21.72 20.81 10.78
C ASP A 71 -20.34 21.42 11.07
N LYS A 72 -20.36 22.72 11.40
CA LYS A 72 -19.16 23.48 11.77
C LYS A 72 -18.47 22.93 13.03
N LYS A 73 -19.20 22.32 13.97
CA LYS A 73 -18.60 21.79 15.20
C LYS A 73 -17.71 20.59 14.91
N ILE A 74 -18.08 19.75 13.95
CA ILE A 74 -17.25 18.63 13.51
C ILE A 74 -15.97 19.15 12.86
N PHE A 75 -16.08 20.17 12.00
CA PHE A 75 -14.92 20.80 11.37
C PHE A 75 -13.92 21.36 12.41
N GLU A 76 -14.40 22.09 13.43
CA GLU A 76 -13.52 22.63 14.48
C GLU A 76 -12.81 21.50 15.26
N LYS A 77 -13.49 20.38 15.55
CA LYS A 77 -12.84 19.22 16.19
C LYS A 77 -11.72 18.62 15.33
N ILE A 78 -11.90 18.56 14.01
CA ILE A 78 -10.85 18.11 13.08
C ILE A 78 -9.67 19.06 13.16
N LYS A 79 -9.92 20.37 13.14
CA LYS A 79 -8.88 21.39 13.26
C LYS A 79 -8.11 21.29 14.58
N GLU A 80 -8.79 21.19 15.71
CA GLU A 80 -8.18 20.99 17.03
C GLU A 80 -7.31 19.71 17.07
N THR A 81 -7.78 18.64 16.43
CA THR A 81 -7.03 17.37 16.33
C THR A 81 -5.74 17.56 15.54
N ILE A 82 -5.79 18.23 14.39
CA ILE A 82 -4.60 18.53 13.57
C ILE A 82 -3.61 19.41 14.33
N GLU A 83 -4.08 20.46 15.01
CA GLU A 83 -3.23 21.33 15.81
C GLU A 83 -2.56 20.58 16.96
N LYS A 84 -3.30 19.68 17.61
CA LYS A 84 -2.75 18.80 18.65
C LYS A 84 -1.70 17.86 18.09
N MET A 85 -1.94 17.22 16.94
CA MET A 85 -0.96 16.36 16.27
C MET A 85 0.34 17.09 15.95
N ALA A 86 0.25 18.33 15.45
CA ALA A 86 1.43 19.14 15.18
C ALA A 86 2.23 19.42 16.47
N LYS A 87 1.54 19.74 17.57
CA LYS A 87 2.16 19.99 18.89
C LYS A 87 2.80 18.74 19.49
N ASP A 88 2.07 17.62 19.51
CA ASP A 88 2.52 16.35 20.10
C ASP A 88 3.81 15.85 19.40
N SER A 89 3.94 16.10 18.10
CA SER A 89 5.10 15.73 17.30
C SER A 89 6.13 16.86 17.15
N ASN A 90 5.97 17.96 17.90
CA ASN A 90 6.87 19.12 17.88
C ASN A 90 7.12 19.71 16.48
N LEU A 91 6.11 19.66 15.61
CA LEU A 91 6.15 20.23 14.27
C LEU A 91 5.85 21.73 14.34
N LYS A 92 6.87 22.55 14.08
CA LYS A 92 6.73 24.01 14.04
C LYS A 92 5.92 24.45 12.83
N GLU A 93 5.12 25.49 12.97
CA GLU A 93 4.31 26.03 11.88
C GLU A 93 5.17 26.51 10.70
N GLU A 94 6.33 27.13 10.98
CA GLU A 94 7.27 27.55 9.94
C GLU A 94 7.82 26.37 9.16
N TYR A 95 8.11 25.25 9.83
CA TYR A 95 8.57 24.03 9.17
C TYR A 95 7.51 23.50 8.21
N ILE A 96 6.24 23.45 8.64
CA ILE A 96 5.14 22.98 7.79
C ILE A 96 4.96 23.87 6.57
N LYS A 97 5.02 25.20 6.74
CA LYS A 97 4.95 26.15 5.60
C LYS A 97 6.05 25.89 4.57
N VAL A 98 7.29 25.71 5.03
CA VAL A 98 8.43 25.37 4.15
C VAL A 98 8.20 24.04 3.42
N GLN A 99 7.64 23.02 4.07
CA GLN A 99 7.34 21.75 3.40
C GLN A 99 6.24 21.89 2.34
N ILE A 100 5.20 22.68 2.59
CA ILE A 100 4.14 22.99 1.61
C ILE A 100 4.74 23.69 0.39
N GLU A 101 5.59 24.69 0.60
CA GLU A 101 6.29 25.41 -0.48
C GLU A 101 7.13 24.46 -1.33
N LYS A 102 7.99 23.65 -0.69
CA LYS A 102 8.80 22.63 -1.37
C LYS A 102 7.98 21.65 -2.20
N ARG A 103 6.81 21.22 -1.68
CA ARG A 103 5.92 20.30 -2.40
C ARG A 103 5.37 20.92 -3.68
N GLU A 104 5.01 22.20 -3.65
CA GLU A 104 4.54 22.92 -4.84
C GLU A 104 5.70 23.16 -5.83
N GLU A 105 6.90 23.48 -5.35
CA GLU A 105 8.11 23.64 -6.18
C GLU A 105 8.51 22.34 -6.89
N LEU A 106 8.44 21.21 -6.18
CA LEU A 106 8.83 19.90 -6.70
C LEU A 106 7.72 19.20 -7.48
N LYS A 107 6.54 19.80 -7.63
CA LYS A 107 5.41 19.18 -8.33
C LYS A 107 5.79 18.69 -9.73
N GLY A 108 5.56 17.42 -10.01
CA GLY A 108 5.95 16.76 -11.26
C GLY A 108 7.40 16.24 -11.30
N ASN A 109 8.23 16.65 -10.34
CA ASN A 109 9.62 16.23 -10.17
C ASN A 109 9.93 15.69 -8.77
N SER A 110 8.92 15.41 -7.94
CA SER A 110 9.13 14.95 -6.58
C SER A 110 9.30 13.44 -6.52
N GLY A 111 9.77 12.96 -5.38
CA GLY A 111 9.87 11.55 -5.07
C GLY A 111 8.50 10.87 -5.03
N ALA A 112 7.43 11.60 -4.71
CA ALA A 112 6.08 11.05 -4.70
C ALA A 112 5.66 10.52 -6.07
N GLU A 113 5.92 11.24 -7.16
CA GLU A 113 5.60 10.76 -8.51
C GLU A 113 6.43 9.56 -8.92
N VAL A 114 7.68 9.45 -8.44
CA VAL A 114 8.52 8.27 -8.69
C VAL A 114 7.93 7.04 -8.01
N VAL A 115 7.60 7.15 -6.72
CA VAL A 115 7.05 6.04 -5.93
C VAL A 115 5.65 5.65 -6.41
N GLU A 116 4.81 6.63 -6.78
CA GLU A 116 3.50 6.36 -7.37
C GLU A 116 3.62 5.58 -8.69
N LYS A 117 4.53 5.99 -9.59
CA LYS A 117 4.82 5.27 -10.84
C LYS A 117 5.35 3.86 -10.56
N PHE A 118 6.20 3.71 -9.55
CA PHE A 118 6.71 2.40 -9.14
C PHE A 118 5.58 1.47 -8.69
N PHE A 119 4.64 1.94 -7.85
CA PHE A 119 3.47 1.13 -7.47
C PHE A 119 2.61 0.76 -8.67
N LYS A 120 2.32 1.71 -9.58
CA LYS A 120 1.55 1.44 -10.81
C LYS A 120 2.23 0.37 -11.68
N TYR A 121 3.56 0.48 -11.86
CA TYR A 121 4.35 -0.50 -12.60
C TYR A 121 4.33 -1.88 -11.92
N LYS A 122 4.57 -1.92 -10.61
CA LYS A 122 4.56 -3.14 -9.82
C LYS A 122 3.21 -3.86 -9.90
N ILE A 123 2.10 -3.14 -9.80
CA ILE A 123 0.74 -3.70 -9.96
C ILE A 123 0.57 -4.35 -11.34
N LYS A 124 1.06 -3.70 -12.40
CA LYS A 124 0.98 -4.24 -13.76
C LYS A 124 1.76 -5.55 -13.89
N GLU A 125 2.98 -5.60 -13.37
CA GLU A 125 3.81 -6.81 -13.40
C GLU A 125 3.21 -7.94 -12.55
N LEU A 126 2.72 -7.63 -11.35
CA LEU A 126 2.05 -8.61 -10.48
C LEU A 126 0.79 -9.20 -11.13
N LYS A 127 -0.02 -8.38 -11.83
CA LYS A 127 -1.18 -8.85 -12.60
C LYS A 127 -0.79 -9.79 -13.73
N LYS A 128 0.31 -9.50 -14.43
CA LYS A 128 0.86 -10.37 -15.47
C LYS A 128 1.30 -11.72 -14.91
N ILE A 129 2.11 -11.71 -13.84
CA ILE A 129 2.56 -12.93 -13.15
C ILE A 129 1.38 -13.76 -12.66
N LYS A 130 0.37 -13.13 -12.06
CA LYS A 130 -0.87 -13.79 -11.62
C LYS A 130 -1.57 -14.48 -12.80
N GLY A 131 -1.71 -13.79 -13.93
CA GLY A 131 -2.30 -14.34 -15.15
C GLY A 131 -1.55 -15.58 -15.65
N ASP A 132 -0.22 -15.51 -15.72
CA ASP A 132 0.64 -16.61 -16.17
C ASP A 132 0.55 -17.83 -15.23
N LEU A 133 0.47 -17.60 -13.91
CA LEU A 133 0.31 -18.66 -12.91
C LEU A 133 -1.07 -19.33 -13.02
N LEU A 134 -2.14 -18.56 -13.18
CA LEU A 134 -3.49 -19.10 -13.37
C LEU A 134 -3.59 -19.97 -14.63
N GLN A 135 -2.96 -19.55 -15.74
CA GLN A 135 -2.91 -20.37 -16.95
C GLN A 135 -2.18 -21.70 -16.72
N LYS A 136 -1.08 -21.71 -15.96
CA LYS A 136 -0.37 -22.95 -15.62
C LYS A 136 -1.19 -23.86 -14.72
N LEU A 137 -1.84 -23.29 -13.70
CA LEU A 137 -2.72 -24.02 -12.78
C LEU A 137 -3.88 -24.68 -13.52
N ASN A 138 -4.55 -23.95 -14.43
CA ASN A 138 -5.63 -24.51 -15.24
C ASN A 138 -5.17 -25.73 -16.06
N LYS A 139 -3.98 -25.66 -16.69
CA LYS A 139 -3.41 -26.80 -17.42
C LYS A 139 -3.10 -28.00 -16.53
N LEU A 140 -2.77 -27.78 -15.26
CA LEU A 140 -2.55 -28.86 -14.29
C LEU A 140 -3.88 -29.45 -13.81
N LEU A 141 -4.90 -28.62 -13.61
CA LEU A 141 -6.25 -29.07 -13.30
C LEU A 141 -6.80 -29.96 -14.42
N ASP A 142 -6.70 -29.55 -15.68
CA ASP A 142 -7.13 -30.36 -16.83
C ASP A 142 -6.44 -31.74 -16.84
N LYS A 143 -5.14 -31.78 -16.51
CA LYS A 143 -4.36 -33.02 -16.41
C LYS A 143 -4.81 -33.88 -15.22
N GLU A 144 -5.02 -33.26 -14.06
CA GLU A 144 -5.48 -33.95 -12.85
C GLU A 144 -6.88 -34.54 -13.07
N GLU A 145 -7.80 -33.79 -13.67
CA GLU A 145 -9.15 -34.25 -14.02
C GLU A 145 -9.10 -35.45 -14.96
N LYS A 146 -8.28 -35.40 -16.01
CA LYS A 146 -8.09 -36.52 -16.92
C LYS A 146 -7.57 -37.76 -16.20
N LEU A 147 -6.53 -37.62 -15.38
CA LEU A 147 -5.96 -38.75 -14.63
C LEU A 147 -6.94 -39.30 -13.59
N ASN A 148 -7.75 -38.45 -12.94
CA ASN A 148 -8.80 -38.91 -12.02
C ASN A 148 -9.90 -39.68 -12.75
N LEU A 149 -10.28 -39.26 -13.97
CA LEU A 149 -11.22 -39.99 -14.80
C LEU A 149 -10.66 -41.35 -15.21
N ASP A 150 -9.40 -41.39 -15.67
CA ASP A 150 -8.70 -42.63 -16.00
C ASP A 150 -8.66 -43.56 -14.78
N LEU A 151 -8.36 -43.04 -13.58
CA LEU A 151 -8.36 -43.80 -12.34
C LEU A 151 -9.73 -44.38 -11.99
N SER A 152 -10.80 -43.59 -12.18
CA SER A 152 -12.18 -44.05 -11.95
C SER A 152 -12.61 -45.16 -12.91
N ASN A 153 -11.99 -45.25 -14.09
CA ASN A 153 -12.28 -46.26 -15.10
C ASN A 153 -11.35 -47.49 -14.99
N ALA A 154 -10.28 -47.41 -14.20
CA ALA A 154 -9.29 -48.48 -14.06
C ALA A 154 -9.86 -49.66 -13.26
N ILE A 155 -9.83 -50.85 -13.85
CA ILE A 155 -10.37 -52.09 -13.25
C ILE A 155 -9.27 -52.86 -12.52
N GLN A 156 -8.03 -52.82 -13.04
CA GLN A 156 -6.91 -53.55 -12.45
C GLN A 156 -6.11 -52.68 -11.47
N GLU A 157 -5.65 -53.30 -10.39
CA GLU A 157 -4.83 -52.62 -9.37
C GLU A 157 -3.52 -52.07 -9.95
N VAL A 158 -2.91 -52.78 -10.91
CA VAL A 158 -1.69 -52.33 -11.60
C VAL A 158 -1.92 -51.02 -12.36
N GLU A 159 -3.05 -50.90 -13.08
CA GLU A 159 -3.44 -49.68 -13.80
C GLU A 159 -3.69 -48.52 -12.81
N GLN A 160 -4.36 -48.80 -11.68
CA GLN A 160 -4.61 -47.81 -10.64
C GLN A 160 -3.32 -47.27 -10.02
N LEU A 161 -2.32 -48.15 -9.78
CA LEU A 161 -1.01 -47.76 -9.26
C LEU A 161 -0.26 -46.85 -10.24
N GLU A 162 -0.19 -47.21 -11.53
CA GLU A 162 0.46 -46.40 -12.55
C GLU A 162 -0.17 -44.99 -12.70
N ILE A 163 -1.50 -44.92 -12.64
CA ILE A 163 -2.21 -43.63 -12.71
C ILE A 163 -1.92 -42.81 -11.45
N THR A 164 -1.93 -43.43 -10.27
CA THR A 164 -1.62 -42.77 -9.00
C THR A 164 -0.21 -42.18 -8.99
N GLU A 165 0.78 -42.93 -9.50
CA GLU A 165 2.16 -42.44 -9.64
C GLU A 165 2.27 -41.21 -10.54
N LYS A 166 1.50 -41.16 -11.64
CA LYS A 166 1.44 -39.98 -12.53
C LYS A 166 0.70 -38.80 -11.89
N LEU A 167 -0.24 -39.07 -11.00
CA LEU A 167 -1.09 -38.06 -10.40
C LEU A 167 -0.39 -37.31 -9.25
N GLN A 168 0.48 -38.00 -8.49
CA GLN A 168 1.28 -37.40 -7.43
C GLN A 168 2.10 -36.16 -7.86
N PRO A 169 2.91 -36.19 -8.93
CA PRO A 169 3.70 -35.03 -9.36
C PRO A 169 2.82 -33.88 -9.86
N VAL A 170 1.69 -34.16 -10.52
CA VAL A 170 0.72 -33.13 -10.94
C VAL A 170 0.16 -32.38 -9.73
N ARG A 171 -0.27 -33.11 -8.70
CA ARG A 171 -0.76 -32.51 -7.44
C ARG A 171 0.33 -31.74 -6.70
N ALA A 172 1.56 -32.24 -6.69
CA ALA A 172 2.69 -31.56 -6.06
C ALA A 172 3.02 -30.24 -6.77
N GLU A 173 3.05 -30.25 -8.10
CA GLU A 173 3.25 -29.04 -8.91
C GLU A 173 2.11 -28.04 -8.71
N PHE A 174 0.86 -28.51 -8.70
CA PHE A 174 -0.31 -27.66 -8.45
C PHE A 174 -0.20 -26.96 -7.10
N ARG A 175 0.08 -27.70 -6.01
CA ARG A 175 0.27 -27.11 -4.66
C ARG A 175 1.36 -26.05 -4.65
N LYS A 176 2.50 -26.31 -5.29
CA LYS A 176 3.61 -25.36 -5.39
C LYS A 176 3.19 -24.06 -6.08
N LEU A 177 2.51 -24.16 -7.23
CA LEU A 177 2.05 -23.00 -7.98
C LEU A 177 0.94 -22.24 -7.25
N SER A 178 0.06 -22.92 -6.52
CA SER A 178 -0.99 -22.28 -5.71
C SER A 178 -0.40 -21.46 -4.55
N ILE A 179 0.61 -21.99 -3.84
CA ILE A 179 1.32 -21.21 -2.80
C ILE A 179 1.98 -19.96 -3.41
N GLN A 180 2.58 -20.09 -4.59
CA GLN A 180 3.18 -18.96 -5.29
C GLN A 180 2.13 -17.93 -5.72
N LEU A 181 0.97 -18.39 -6.21
CA LEU A 181 -0.16 -17.53 -6.56
C LEU A 181 -0.67 -16.73 -5.36
N ASP A 182 -0.85 -17.39 -4.21
CA ASP A 182 -1.28 -16.73 -2.96
C ASP A 182 -0.32 -15.62 -2.53
N LYS A 183 0.99 -15.88 -2.63
CA LYS A 183 2.02 -14.87 -2.33
C LYS A 183 1.87 -13.64 -3.22
N TYR A 184 1.79 -13.82 -4.53
CA TYR A 184 1.64 -12.69 -5.46
C TYR A 184 0.30 -11.99 -5.34
N GLN A 185 -0.76 -12.71 -4.97
CA GLN A 185 -2.07 -12.11 -4.71
C GLN A 185 -2.04 -11.18 -3.49
N LYS A 186 -1.42 -11.61 -2.38
CA LYS A 186 -1.23 -10.76 -1.20
C LYS A 186 -0.39 -9.53 -1.53
N GLU A 187 0.72 -9.70 -2.24
CA GLU A 187 1.58 -8.59 -2.62
C GLU A 187 0.88 -7.58 -3.56
N LEU A 188 0.02 -8.08 -4.46
CA LEU A 188 -0.80 -7.24 -5.32
C LEU A 188 -1.81 -6.42 -4.52
N GLU A 189 -2.56 -7.07 -3.62
CA GLU A 189 -3.54 -6.40 -2.75
C GLU A 189 -2.87 -5.33 -1.87
N GLU A 190 -1.74 -5.65 -1.25
CA GLU A 190 -0.97 -4.70 -0.46
C GLU A 190 -0.50 -3.50 -1.30
N THR A 191 -0.03 -3.72 -2.53
CA THR A 191 0.46 -2.65 -3.40
C THR A 191 -0.70 -1.77 -3.91
N GLU A 192 -1.83 -2.37 -4.27
CA GLU A 192 -3.05 -1.64 -4.66
C GLU A 192 -3.59 -0.80 -3.50
N ASN A 193 -3.58 -1.34 -2.28
CA ASN A 193 -3.98 -0.60 -1.08
C ASN A 193 -3.06 0.60 -0.81
N LYS A 194 -1.74 0.42 -0.94
CA LYS A 194 -0.77 1.52 -0.81
C LYS A 194 -1.00 2.62 -1.84
N LEU A 195 -1.24 2.25 -3.09
CA LEU A 195 -1.54 3.20 -4.17
C LEU A 195 -2.85 3.97 -3.90
N SER A 196 -3.89 3.27 -3.42
CA SER A 196 -5.20 3.86 -3.14
C SER A 196 -5.15 4.86 -1.97
N LYS A 197 -4.38 4.55 -0.92
CA LYS A 197 -4.29 5.39 0.29
C LYS A 197 -3.43 6.64 0.12
N LYS A 198 -2.67 6.73 -0.97
CA LYS A 198 -1.84 7.87 -1.41
C LYS A 198 -0.69 8.30 -0.52
N TRP A 199 -0.89 8.36 0.79
CA TRP A 199 0.14 8.83 1.73
C TRP A 199 1.45 8.04 1.61
N TYR A 200 1.37 6.72 1.30
CA TYR A 200 2.52 5.85 1.08
C TYR A 200 3.53 6.34 0.04
N TYR A 201 3.11 7.21 -0.89
CA TYR A 201 4.01 7.88 -1.80
C TYR A 201 4.05 9.40 -1.58
N GLU A 202 2.96 10.03 -1.13
CA GLU A 202 2.93 11.48 -0.91
C GLU A 202 3.88 11.96 0.21
N ILE A 203 4.25 11.10 1.16
CA ILE A 203 5.29 11.40 2.16
C ILE A 203 6.63 11.78 1.54
N TYR A 204 6.91 11.33 0.30
CA TYR A 204 8.12 11.67 -0.44
C TYR A 204 7.98 12.93 -1.31
N GLY A 205 6.86 13.65 -1.22
CA GLY A 205 6.57 14.79 -2.09
C GLY A 205 7.43 16.03 -1.85
N THR A 206 8.20 16.07 -0.77
CA THR A 206 9.18 17.12 -0.48
C THR A 206 10.63 16.67 -0.72
N THR A 207 10.80 15.47 -1.30
CA THR A 207 12.08 14.93 -1.73
C THR A 207 12.21 15.07 -3.24
N ASP A 208 13.38 15.49 -3.73
CA ASP A 208 13.65 15.54 -5.16
C ASP A 208 13.71 14.11 -5.76
N LYS A 209 13.13 13.91 -6.95
CA LYS A 209 13.15 12.60 -7.63
C LYS A 209 14.56 12.02 -7.80
N GLU A 210 15.57 12.85 -8.02
CA GLU A 210 16.94 12.40 -8.26
C GLU A 210 17.52 11.72 -7.02
N ILE A 211 17.14 12.16 -5.82
CA ILE A 211 17.59 11.56 -4.56
C ILE A 211 17.07 10.13 -4.45
N LEU A 212 15.78 9.92 -4.73
CA LEU A 212 15.20 8.57 -4.71
C LEU A 212 15.76 7.67 -5.81
N LEU A 213 15.95 8.21 -7.02
CA LEU A 213 16.52 7.44 -8.14
C LEU A 213 17.97 7.02 -7.86
N LYS A 214 18.77 7.89 -7.23
CA LYS A 214 20.14 7.54 -6.80
C LYS A 214 20.14 6.45 -5.75
N ALA A 215 19.25 6.54 -4.75
CA ALA A 215 19.11 5.49 -3.74
C ALA A 215 18.73 4.13 -4.35
N TYR A 216 17.82 4.12 -5.34
CA TYR A 216 17.43 2.90 -6.04
C TYR A 216 18.57 2.29 -6.86
N ASN A 217 19.35 3.11 -7.57
CA ASN A 217 20.44 2.64 -8.43
C ASN A 217 21.72 2.26 -7.65
N SER A 218 21.76 2.51 -6.34
CA SER A 218 22.90 2.18 -5.47
C SER A 218 22.73 0.85 -4.72
N GLN A 219 21.62 0.14 -4.96
CA GLN A 219 21.33 -1.22 -4.47
C GLN A 219 21.66 -2.25 -5.55
#